data_AF-A0A8T4LEC6-F1
#
_entry.id   AF-A0A8T4LEC6-F1
#
_cell.length_a   1.000
_cell.length_b   1.000
_cell.length_c   1.000
_cell.angle_alpha   90.00
_cell.angle_beta   90.00
_cell.angle_gamma   90.00
#
_symmetry.space_group_name_H-M   'P 1'
#
loop_
_entity.id
_entity.type
_entity.pdbx_description
1 polymer ?
#
loop_
_entity_poly.entity_id
_entity_poly.type
_entity_poly.pdbx_seq_one_letter_code
_entity_poly.pdbx_strand_id
1 'polypeptide(L)'
;MSKINEAKQKLQFADYLLSRNDDAMNKSALKNIFDAANLAAREFLGNENVTPALLRLKLDEASKTEQRFSDNFLLLWKMTSENPDKDEITKAYNRVKSFVKFVEDRILDSTLEGL
;
A
#
# COMPACT_ATOMS: atom_id res chain seq x y z
N MET A 1 -4.20 -15.87 -8.32
CA MET A 1 -3.95 -15.36 -6.95
C MET A 1 -4.46 -13.93 -6.93
N SER A 2 -5.19 -13.48 -5.89
CA SER A 2 -5.66 -12.08 -5.84
C SER A 2 -4.47 -11.12 -5.67
N LYS A 3 -4.54 -9.91 -6.23
CA LYS A 3 -3.50 -8.89 -6.06
C LYS A 3 -3.29 -8.53 -4.59
N ILE A 4 -4.30 -8.68 -3.75
CA ILE A 4 -4.19 -8.46 -2.30
C ILE A 4 -3.34 -9.53 -1.63
N ASN A 5 -3.42 -10.79 -2.06
CA ASN A 5 -2.53 -11.84 -1.55
C ASN A 5 -1.08 -11.56 -1.94
N GLU A 6 -0.84 -11.08 -3.18
CA GLU A 6 0.49 -10.65 -3.62
C GLU A 6 0.98 -9.43 -2.83
N ALA A 7 0.12 -8.45 -2.55
CA ALA A 7 0.46 -7.28 -1.72
C ALA A 7 0.87 -7.69 -0.29
N LYS A 8 0.17 -8.67 0.30
CA LYS A 8 0.51 -9.22 1.63
C LYS A 8 1.87 -9.91 1.62
N GLN A 9 2.20 -10.67 0.58
CA GLN A 9 3.53 -11.30 0.44
C GLN A 9 4.63 -10.25 0.31
N LYS A 10 4.41 -9.18 -0.46
CA LYS A 10 5.35 -8.06 -0.57
C LYS A 10 5.60 -7.39 0.78
N LEU A 11 4.55 -7.18 1.58
CA LEU A 11 4.70 -6.64 2.93
C LEU A 11 5.45 -7.59 3.88
N GLN A 12 5.24 -8.91 3.79
CA GLN A 12 6.03 -9.87 4.57
C GLN A 12 7.52 -9.81 4.23
N PHE A 13 7.85 -9.68 2.95
CA PHE A 13 9.24 -9.48 2.52
C PHE A 13 9.82 -8.15 2.99
N ALA A 14 9.04 -7.05 2.92
CA ALA A 14 9.49 -5.76 3.42
C ALA A 14 9.78 -5.77 4.93
N ASP A 15 8.93 -6.41 5.72
CA ASP A 15 9.10 -6.57 7.17
C ASP A 15 10.39 -7.33 7.50
N TYR A 16 10.62 -8.44 6.80
CA TYR A 16 11.87 -9.18 6.90
C TYR A 16 13.10 -8.31 6.59
N LEU A 17 13.06 -7.50 5.54
CA LEU A 17 14.17 -6.64 5.16
C LEU A 17 14.43 -5.53 6.19
N LEU A 18 13.38 -4.90 6.74
CA LEU A 18 13.49 -3.88 7.78
C LEU A 18 14.09 -4.43 9.08
N SER A 19 13.88 -5.72 9.37
CA SER A 19 14.46 -6.40 10.54
C SER A 19 15.99 -6.59 10.45
N ARG A 20 16.58 -6.51 9.25
CA ARG A 20 18.02 -6.73 9.03
C ARG A 20 18.91 -5.55 9.42
N ASN A 21 18.33 -4.38 9.66
CA ASN A 21 19.02 -3.16 10.11
C ASN A 21 20.23 -2.74 9.22
N ASP A 22 20.04 -2.84 7.90
CA ASP A 22 21.03 -2.53 6.85
C ASP A 22 20.40 -1.55 5.83
N ASP A 23 21.12 -0.49 5.46
CA ASP A 23 20.66 0.55 4.52
C ASP A 23 20.40 0.03 3.11
N ALA A 24 21.15 -0.97 2.64
CA ALA A 24 20.86 -1.62 1.37
C ALA A 24 19.53 -2.37 1.42
N MET A 25 19.20 -2.94 2.59
CA MET A 25 17.92 -3.62 2.82
C MET A 25 16.78 -2.62 2.95
N ASN A 26 17.00 -1.42 3.50
CA ASN A 26 16.01 -0.35 3.58
C ASN A 26 15.48 0.05 2.19
N LYS A 27 16.36 0.20 1.19
CA LYS A 27 15.95 0.49 -0.21
C LYS A 27 15.11 -0.65 -0.80
N SER A 28 15.52 -1.89 -0.55
CA SER A 28 14.77 -3.06 -1.01
C SER A 28 13.42 -3.21 -0.32
N ALA A 29 13.34 -2.84 0.97
CA ALA A 29 12.09 -2.80 1.72
C ALA A 29 11.15 -1.76 1.14
N LEU A 30 11.63 -0.54 0.88
CA LEU A 30 10.84 0.53 0.27
C LEU A 30 10.24 0.12 -1.07
N LYS A 31 11.03 -0.55 -1.92
CA LYS A 31 10.53 -1.09 -3.20
C LYS A 31 9.39 -2.08 -2.98
N ASN A 32 9.52 -3.00 -2.04
CA ASN A 32 8.46 -3.97 -1.76
C ASN A 32 7.20 -3.31 -1.18
N ILE A 33 7.36 -2.28 -0.33
CA ILE A 33 6.26 -1.49 0.22
C ILE A 33 5.52 -0.76 -0.92
N PHE A 34 6.25 -0.17 -1.87
CA PHE A 34 5.68 0.48 -3.04
C PHE A 34 4.95 -0.49 -3.96
N ASP A 35 5.54 -1.66 -4.24
CA ASP A 35 4.90 -2.72 -5.03
C ASP A 35 3.58 -3.17 -4.36
N ALA A 36 3.58 -3.36 -3.04
CA ALA A 36 2.39 -3.71 -2.27
C ALA A 36 1.30 -2.63 -2.35
N ALA A 37 1.68 -1.36 -2.23
CA ALA A 37 0.75 -0.24 -2.33
C ALA A 37 0.07 -0.19 -3.71
N ASN A 38 0.83 -0.39 -4.78
CA ASN A 38 0.27 -0.42 -6.14
C ASN A 38 -0.67 -1.60 -6.35
N LEU A 39 -0.31 -2.79 -5.87
CA LEU A 39 -1.18 -3.97 -5.98
C LEU A 39 -2.51 -3.75 -5.27
N ALA A 40 -2.48 -3.22 -4.04
CA ALA A 40 -3.69 -2.91 -3.28
C ALA A 40 -4.53 -1.81 -3.95
N ALA A 41 -3.89 -0.77 -4.47
CA ALA A 41 -4.57 0.31 -5.19
C ALA A 41 -5.24 -0.20 -6.48
N ARG A 42 -4.57 -1.09 -7.23
CA ARG A 42 -5.14 -1.70 -8.44
C ARG A 42 -6.35 -2.56 -8.13
N GLU A 43 -6.27 -3.36 -7.07
CA GLU A 43 -7.40 -4.19 -6.65
C GLU A 43 -8.59 -3.30 -6.22
N PHE A 44 -8.33 -2.28 -5.41
CA PHE A 44 -9.36 -1.34 -4.95
C PHE A 44 -10.02 -0.57 -6.09
N LEU A 45 -9.23 -0.10 -7.06
CA LEU A 45 -9.73 0.67 -8.21
C LEU A 45 -10.36 -0.22 -9.30
N GLY A 46 -10.08 -1.52 -9.29
CA GLY A 46 -10.39 -2.41 -10.42
C GLY A 46 -9.67 -2.02 -11.72
N ASN A 47 -8.53 -1.33 -11.63
CA ASN A 47 -7.80 -0.77 -12.78
C ASN A 47 -6.28 -0.90 -12.60
N GLU A 48 -5.57 -1.27 -13.66
CA GLU A 48 -4.10 -1.38 -13.67
C GLU A 48 -3.39 -0.01 -13.64
N ASN A 49 -4.03 1.03 -14.19
CA ASN A 49 -3.51 2.39 -14.27
C ASN A 49 -3.82 3.16 -12.99
N VAL A 50 -2.95 3.01 -11.99
CA VAL A 50 -3.03 3.76 -10.73
C VAL A 50 -2.30 5.09 -10.84
N THR A 51 -3.03 6.18 -10.62
CA THR A 51 -2.45 7.50 -10.37
C THR A 51 -2.88 7.98 -8.98
N PRO A 52 -2.06 8.78 -8.27
CA PRO A 52 -2.43 9.34 -6.97
C PRO A 52 -3.75 10.12 -7.02
N ALA A 53 -3.99 10.85 -8.12
CA ALA A 53 -5.23 11.61 -8.31
C ALA A 53 -6.46 10.69 -8.44
N LEU A 54 -6.36 9.61 -9.21
CA LEU A 54 -7.44 8.63 -9.37
C LEU A 54 -7.72 7.89 -8.04
N LEU A 55 -6.66 7.46 -7.36
CA LEU A 55 -6.79 6.78 -6.08
C LEU A 55 -7.43 7.68 -5.02
N ARG A 56 -7.04 8.95 -4.96
CA ARG A 56 -7.66 9.96 -4.08
C ARG A 56 -9.16 10.09 -4.33
N LEU A 57 -9.56 10.28 -5.59
CA LEU A 57 -10.96 10.47 -5.95
C LEU A 57 -11.83 9.28 -5.53
N LYS A 58 -11.35 8.04 -5.71
CA LYS A 58 -12.09 6.84 -5.31
C LYS A 58 -12.09 6.58 -3.81
N LEU A 59 -11.02 6.95 -3.09
CA LEU A 59 -11.01 6.86 -1.63
C LEU A 59 -11.93 7.90 -0.99
N ASP A 60 -12.02 9.10 -1.56
CA ASP A 60 -12.96 10.15 -1.14
C ASP A 60 -14.42 9.67 -1.26
N GLU A 61 -14.76 8.93 -2.33
CA GLU A 61 -16.08 8.31 -2.52
C GLU A 61 -16.35 7.16 -1.52
N ALA A 62 -15.31 6.40 -1.17
CA ALA A 62 -15.46 5.18 -0.39
C ALA A 62 -15.47 5.41 1.13
N SER A 63 -14.63 6.30 1.68
CA SER A 63 -14.49 6.47 3.14
C SER A 63 -13.86 7.81 3.51
N LYS A 64 -14.60 8.64 4.28
CA LYS A 64 -14.06 9.88 4.88
C LYS A 64 -12.91 9.62 5.87
N THR A 65 -12.80 8.41 6.41
CA THR A 65 -11.75 8.02 7.38
C THR A 65 -10.42 7.72 6.66
N GLU A 66 -10.47 7.25 5.42
CA GLU A 66 -9.30 6.86 4.61
C GLU A 66 -8.77 7.99 3.70
N GLN A 67 -9.32 9.21 3.82
CA GLN A 67 -8.78 10.40 3.16
C GLN A 67 -7.28 10.59 3.42
N ARG A 68 -6.81 10.19 4.61
CA ARG A 68 -5.39 10.26 4.98
C ARG A 68 -4.53 9.28 4.20
N PHE A 69 -5.08 8.21 3.63
CA PHE A 69 -4.29 7.24 2.86
C PHE A 69 -3.88 7.78 1.48
N SER A 70 -4.69 8.63 0.83
CA SER A 70 -4.32 9.21 -0.46
C SER A 70 -3.08 10.12 -0.37
N ASP A 71 -3.00 10.93 0.69
CA ASP A 71 -1.83 11.77 0.94
C ASP A 71 -0.57 10.94 1.24
N ASN A 72 -0.74 9.78 1.89
CA ASN A 72 0.33 8.84 2.18
C ASN A 72 0.78 8.05 0.94
N PHE A 73 -0.12 7.74 0.01
CA PHE A 73 0.23 7.10 -1.26
C PHE A 73 1.05 8.02 -2.16
N LEU A 74 0.70 9.31 -2.22
CA LEU A 74 1.53 10.33 -2.88
C LEU A 74 2.92 10.44 -2.23
N LEU A 75 2.99 10.35 -0.90
CA LEU A 75 4.24 10.40 -0.15
C LEU A 75 5.15 9.19 -0.45
N LEU A 76 4.56 8.00 -0.62
CA LEU A 76 5.28 6.80 -1.08
C LEU A 76 5.87 6.97 -2.48
N TRP A 77 5.13 7.57 -3.41
CA TRP A 77 5.66 7.92 -4.73
C TRP A 77 6.87 8.85 -4.63
N LYS A 78 6.80 9.90 -3.80
CA LYS A 78 7.92 10.84 -3.60
C LYS A 78 9.14 10.17 -2.95
N MET A 79 8.92 9.28 -1.98
CA MET A 79 10.00 8.54 -1.30
C MET A 79 10.81 7.66 -2.26
N THR A 80 10.24 7.19 -3.39
CA THR A 80 11.00 6.41 -4.37
C THR A 80 12.06 7.22 -5.14
N SER A 81 11.93 8.55 -5.15
CA SER A 81 12.90 9.47 -5.75
C SER A 81 13.86 10.11 -4.72
N GLU A 82 13.70 9.78 -3.44
CA GLU A 82 14.48 10.33 -2.33
C GLU A 82 15.27 9.19 -1.63
N ASN A 83 16.19 9.52 -0.71
CA ASN A 83 16.83 8.53 0.17
C ASN A 83 16.22 8.64 1.58
N PRO A 84 14.99 8.14 1.81
CA PRO A 84 14.31 8.25 3.10
C PRO A 84 15.03 7.40 4.16
N ASP A 85 14.91 7.81 5.42
CA ASP A 85 15.47 7.07 6.55
C ASP A 85 14.61 5.85 6.93
N LYS A 86 15.12 5.00 7.82
CA LYS A 86 14.42 3.79 8.25
C LYS A 86 13.10 4.09 8.96
N ASP A 87 13.00 5.18 9.71
CA ASP A 87 11.78 5.54 10.43
C ASP A 87 10.68 5.97 9.46
N GLU A 88 11.04 6.72 8.42
CA GLU A 88 10.18 7.10 7.31
C GLU A 88 9.67 5.88 6.55
N ILE A 89 10.56 4.93 6.22
CA ILE A 89 10.20 3.68 5.54
C ILE A 89 9.27 2.84 6.43
N THR A 90 9.54 2.77 7.74
CA THR A 90 8.70 2.03 8.69
C THR A 90 7.30 2.64 8.84
N LYS A 91 7.20 3.97 8.86
CA LYS A 91 5.91 4.68 8.83
C LYS A 91 5.15 4.37 7.54
N ALA A 92 5.83 4.37 6.40
CA ALA A 92 5.25 4.00 5.11
C ALA A 92 4.74 2.55 5.10
N TYR A 93 5.54 1.60 5.60
CA TYR A 93 5.15 0.19 5.75
C TYR A 93 3.83 0.04 6.53
N ASN A 94 3.73 0.66 7.71
CA ASN A 94 2.53 0.53 8.56
C ASN A 94 1.27 1.12 7.90
N ARG A 95 1.43 2.18 7.11
CA ARG A 95 0.34 2.78 6.33
C ARG A 95 -0.13 1.85 5.22
N VAL A 96 0.80 1.30 4.42
CA VAL A 96 0.45 0.35 3.34
C VAL A 96 -0.19 -0.91 3.91
N LYS A 97 0.33 -1.42 5.03
CA LYS A 97 -0.26 -2.56 5.74
C LYS A 97 -1.71 -2.32 6.15
N SER A 98 -2.00 -1.14 6.69
CA SER A 98 -3.37 -0.76 7.09
C SER A 98 -4.29 -0.69 5.87
N PHE A 99 -3.81 -0.14 4.75
CA PHE A 99 -4.60 -0.06 3.52
C PHE A 99 -4.83 -1.40 2.84
N VAL A 100 -3.82 -2.27 2.77
CA VAL A 100 -3.99 -3.64 2.26
C VAL A 100 -5.09 -4.36 3.03
N LYS A 101 -5.13 -4.20 4.35
CA LYS A 101 -6.20 -4.74 5.19
C LYS A 101 -7.57 -4.12 4.86
N PHE A 102 -7.65 -2.80 4.73
CA PHE A 102 -8.90 -2.12 4.34
C PHE A 102 -9.46 -2.65 3.00
N VAL A 103 -8.59 -2.85 2.00
CA VAL A 103 -9.01 -3.39 0.70
C VAL A 103 -9.43 -4.86 0.82
N GLU A 104 -8.74 -5.66 1.63
CA GLU A 104 -9.13 -7.04 1.93
C GLU A 104 -10.54 -7.10 2.55
N ASP A 105 -10.80 -6.30 3.58
CA ASP A 105 -12.09 -6.25 4.28
C ASP A 105 -13.22 -5.83 3.32
N ARG A 106 -12.97 -4.83 2.45
CA ARG A 106 -13.91 -4.39 1.40
C ARG A 106 -14.30 -5.50 0.40
N ILE A 107 -13.34 -6.32 0.00
CA ILE A 107 -13.58 -7.43 -0.94
C ILE A 107 -14.45 -8.50 -0.27
N LEU A 108 -14.20 -8.77 1.01
CA LEU A 108 -14.98 -9.73 1.79
C LEU A 108 -16.43 -9.24 1.96
N ASP A 109 -16.65 -7.97 2.32
CA ASP A 109 -17.99 -7.39 2.47
C ASP A 109 -18.79 -7.44 1.16
N SER A 110 -18.17 -7.09 0.03
CA SER A 110 -18.83 -7.14 -1.29
C SER A 110 -19.13 -8.55 -1.79
N THR A 111 -18.43 -9.57 -1.29
CA THR A 111 -18.76 -10.98 -1.57
C THR A 111 -19.98 -11.45 -0.76
N LEU A 112 -20.19 -10.89 0.44
CA LEU A 112 -21.31 -11.23 1.31
C LEU A 112 -22.64 -10.59 0.87
N GLU A 113 -22.60 -9.41 0.24
CA GLU A 113 -23.80 -8.74 -0.31
C GLU A 113 -24.32 -9.39 -1.62
N GLY A 114 -23.54 -10.28 -2.25
CA GLY A 114 -23.88 -10.96 -3.50
C GLY A 114 -24.45 -12.37 -3.36
N LEU A 115 -24.74 -12.83 -2.13
CA LEU A 115 -25.34 -14.13 -1.79
C LEU A 115 -26.77 -13.95 -1.28
#